data_AF-A0A914TP85-F1
#
_entry.id   AF-A0A914TP85-F1
#
_cell.length_a   1.000
_cell.length_b   1.000
_cell.length_c   1.000
_cell.angle_alpha   90.00
_cell.angle_beta   90.00
_cell.angle_gamma   90.00
#
_symmetry.space_group_name_H-M   'P 1'
#
loop_
_entity.id
_entity.type
_entity.pdbx_description
1 polymer ?
#
loop_
_entity_poly.entity_id
_entity_poly.type
_entity_poly.pdbx_seq_one_letter_code
_entity_poly.pdbx_strand_id
1 'polypeptide(L)'
;MGLAGVFFSAEPSGLQAMYEAICNEWQTLCHSVTQAEVNRAQRWLFTNMLLMLDGSTSIFEDIGRQLLCYGRRITIPELEARINVFSFVSFS
;
A
#
# COMPACT_ATOMS: atom_id res chain seq x y z
N MET A 1 11.03 -2.95 -13.09
CA MET A 1 9.91 -2.01 -13.32
C MET A 1 8.66 -2.66 -12.78
N GLY A 2 7.95 -2.00 -11.87
CA GLY A 2 6.71 -2.52 -11.27
C GLY A 2 5.47 -2.05 -12.03
N LEU A 3 4.34 -2.72 -11.80
CA LEU A 3 3.01 -2.28 -12.24
C LEU A 3 2.22 -1.84 -11.00
N ALA A 4 1.61 -0.66 -11.05
CA ALA A 4 0.68 -0.18 -10.04
C ALA A 4 -0.64 0.20 -10.74
N GLY A 5 -1.75 -0.32 -10.24
CA GLY A 5 -3.05 -0.15 -10.88
C GLY A 5 -4.19 -0.78 -10.07
N VAL A 6 -5.41 -0.57 -10.54
CA VAL A 6 -6.61 -1.20 -9.99
C VAL A 6 -7.12 -2.23 -11.00
N PHE A 7 -7.36 -3.45 -10.55
CA PHE A 7 -8.09 -4.46 -11.30
C PHE A 7 -9.53 -4.49 -10.80
N PHE A 8 -10.51 -4.39 -11.70
CA PHE A 8 -11.93 -4.43 -11.35
C PHE A 8 -12.75 -5.20 -12.38
N SER A 9 -13.89 -5.73 -11.93
CA SER A 9 -14.88 -6.42 -12.76
C SER A 9 -16.25 -5.86 -12.40
N ALA A 10 -17.05 -5.52 -13.42
CA ALA A 10 -18.38 -4.93 -13.25
C ALA A 10 -19.32 -5.39 -14.36
N GLU A 11 -20.63 -5.29 -14.12
CA GLU A 11 -21.64 -5.44 -15.17
C GLU A 11 -21.45 -4.36 -16.26
N PRO A 12 -21.76 -4.64 -17.55
CA PRO A 12 -21.56 -3.66 -18.62
C PRO A 12 -22.19 -2.28 -18.35
N SER A 13 -23.34 -2.25 -17.67
CA SER A 13 -24.04 -1.03 -17.28
C SER A 13 -23.25 -0.17 -16.27
N GLY A 14 -22.41 -0.77 -15.44
CA GLY A 14 -21.63 -0.09 -14.41
C GLY A 14 -20.18 0.22 -14.79
N LEU A 15 -19.71 -0.24 -15.96
CA LEU A 15 -18.31 -0.14 -16.36
C LEU A 15 -17.83 1.31 -16.45
N GLN A 16 -18.64 2.19 -17.05
CA GLN A 16 -18.30 3.60 -17.20
C GLN A 16 -18.21 4.31 -15.84
N ALA A 17 -19.18 4.09 -14.97
CA ALA A 17 -19.20 4.69 -13.64
C ALA A 17 -17.99 4.23 -12.79
N MET A 18 -17.62 2.97 -12.89
CA MET A 18 -16.43 2.43 -12.20
C MET A 18 -15.13 3.05 -12.72
N TYR A 19 -14.99 3.18 -14.04
CA TYR A 19 -13.82 3.83 -14.65
C TYR A 19 -13.69 5.29 -14.18
N GLU A 20 -14.78 6.05 -14.25
CA GLU A 20 -14.81 7.46 -13.80
C GLU A 20 -14.47 7.58 -12.31
N ALA A 21 -15.03 6.72 -11.47
CA ALA A 21 -14.72 6.71 -10.03
C ALA A 21 -13.24 6.46 -9.76
N ILE A 22 -12.62 5.48 -10.44
CA ILE A 22 -11.19 5.16 -10.27
C ILE A 22 -10.32 6.36 -10.70
N CYS A 23 -10.61 6.95 -11.86
CA CYS A 23 -9.85 8.11 -12.35
C CYS A 23 -9.98 9.31 -11.42
N ASN A 24 -11.18 9.56 -10.88
CA ASN A 24 -11.42 10.66 -9.95
C ASN A 24 -10.67 10.43 -8.63
N GLU A 25 -10.72 9.22 -8.06
CA GLU A 25 -9.97 8.89 -6.84
C GLU A 25 -8.46 9.03 -7.02
N TRP A 26 -7.91 8.65 -8.18
CA TRP A 26 -6.49 8.89 -8.46
C TRP A 26 -6.13 10.37 -8.51
N GLN A 27 -6.97 11.21 -9.10
CA GLN A 27 -6.77 12.66 -9.07
C GLN A 27 -6.85 13.21 -7.65
N THR A 28 -7.83 12.77 -6.86
CA THR A 28 -7.98 13.12 -5.44
C THR A 28 -6.73 12.73 -4.65
N LEU A 29 -6.16 11.54 -4.85
CA LEU A 29 -4.94 11.11 -4.18
C LEU A 29 -3.73 12.00 -4.53
N CYS A 30 -3.67 12.52 -5.76
CA CYS A 30 -2.60 13.42 -6.19
C CYS A 30 -2.76 14.86 -5.66
N HIS A 31 -3.99 15.33 -5.42
CA HIS A 31 -4.25 16.74 -5.17
C HIS A 31 -4.83 17.06 -3.78
N SER A 32 -5.54 16.13 -3.17
CA SER A 32 -6.39 16.40 -2.01
C SER A 32 -6.45 15.22 -1.02
N VAL A 33 -5.30 14.64 -0.70
CA VAL A 33 -5.20 13.67 0.40
C VAL A 33 -5.13 14.40 1.74
N THR A 34 -5.75 13.88 2.78
CA THR A 34 -5.66 14.47 4.13
C THR A 34 -4.65 13.72 5.01
N GLN A 35 -4.08 14.40 6.01
CA GLN A 35 -3.18 13.73 6.98
C GLN A 35 -3.89 12.59 7.73
N ALA A 36 -5.20 12.71 7.98
CA ALA A 36 -5.98 11.65 8.61
C ALA A 36 -6.03 10.39 7.74
N GLU A 37 -6.18 10.54 6.43
CA GLU A 37 -6.18 9.42 5.48
C GLU A 37 -4.79 8.79 5.34
N VAL A 38 -3.72 9.59 5.33
CA VAL A 38 -2.34 9.09 5.35
C VAL A 38 -2.09 8.24 6.59
N ASN A 39 -2.44 8.75 7.78
CA ASN A 39 -2.28 8.03 9.04
C ASN A 39 -3.09 6.73 9.07
N ARG A 40 -4.31 6.75 8.50
CA ARG A 40 -5.15 5.56 8.37
C ARG A 40 -4.50 4.53 7.43
N ALA A 41 -4.01 4.98 6.28
CA ALA A 41 -3.35 4.13 5.29
C ALA A 41 -2.06 3.49 5.84
N GLN A 42 -1.25 4.24 6.58
CA GLN A 42 -0.05 3.74 7.26
C GLN A 42 -0.38 2.60 8.23
N ARG A 43 -1.38 2.80 9.09
CA ARG A 43 -1.82 1.77 10.05
C ARG A 43 -2.36 0.53 9.33
N TRP A 44 -3.15 0.73 8.27
CA TRP A 44 -3.70 -0.36 7.48
C TRP A 44 -2.59 -1.17 6.81
N LEU A 45 -1.62 -0.51 6.19
CA LEU A 45 -0.46 -1.15 5.55
C LEU A 45 0.36 -1.95 6.55
N PHE A 46 0.70 -1.36 7.69
CA PHE A 46 1.48 -2.03 8.73
C PHE A 46 0.75 -3.28 9.26
N THR A 47 -0.55 -3.15 9.56
CA THR A 47 -1.38 -4.27 10.01
C THR A 47 -1.44 -5.37 8.95
N ASN A 48 -1.66 -5.02 7.69
CA ASN A 48 -1.73 -5.98 6.60
C ASN A 48 -0.42 -6.78 6.45
N MET A 49 0.73 -6.09 6.51
CA MET A 49 2.04 -6.74 6.46
C MET A 49 2.26 -7.72 7.63
N LEU A 50 1.84 -7.36 8.84
CA LEU A 50 1.95 -8.27 10.00
C LEU A 50 1.07 -9.50 9.85
N LEU A 51 -0.15 -9.35 9.31
CA LEU A 51 -1.05 -10.47 9.06
C LEU A 51 -0.47 -11.43 8.01
N MET A 52 0.29 -10.93 7.03
CA MET A 52 0.97 -11.81 6.07
C MET A 52 2.12 -12.62 6.67
N LEU A 53 2.57 -12.28 7.90
CA LEU A 53 3.62 -13.01 8.61
C LEU A 53 3.05 -14.03 9.61
N ASP A 54 1.77 -14.36 9.53
CA ASP A 54 1.19 -15.38 10.39
C ASP A 54 1.60 -16.79 9.93
N GLY A 55 2.11 -17.58 10.87
CA GLY A 55 2.66 -18.92 10.63
C GLY A 55 4.14 -18.96 10.21
N SER A 56 4.82 -20.04 10.58
CA SER A 56 6.25 -20.23 10.32
C SER A 56 6.60 -20.26 8.83
N THR A 57 5.76 -20.86 7.98
CA THR A 57 5.97 -20.92 6.53
C THR A 57 6.02 -19.54 5.88
N SER A 58 5.05 -18.67 6.20
CA SER A 58 4.98 -17.29 5.67
C SER A 58 6.20 -16.47 6.09
N ILE A 59 6.67 -16.66 7.33
CA ILE A 59 7.89 -16.03 7.85
C ILE A 59 9.12 -16.49 7.06
N PHE A 60 9.26 -17.80 6.79
CA PHE A 60 10.41 -18.31 6.03
C PHE A 60 10.42 -17.82 4.59
N GLU A 61 9.24 -17.75 3.96
CA GLU A 61 9.10 -17.21 2.60
C GLU A 61 9.52 -15.73 2.55
N ASP A 62 9.05 -14.91 3.49
CA ASP A 62 9.41 -13.50 3.58
C ASP A 62 10.93 -13.31 3.80
N ILE A 63 11.55 -14.09 4.69
CA ILE A 63 13.01 -14.05 4.89
C ILE A 63 13.75 -14.36 3.58
N GLY A 64 13.38 -15.44 2.90
CA GLY A 64 14.00 -15.83 1.64
C GLY A 64 13.85 -14.74 0.58
N ARG A 65 12.64 -14.18 0.45
CA ARG A 65 12.35 -13.12 -0.51
C ARG A 65 13.15 -11.86 -0.22
N GLN A 66 13.21 -11.41 1.03
CA GLN A 66 13.95 -10.21 1.42
C GLN A 66 15.46 -10.37 1.21
N LEU A 67 16.00 -11.56 1.49
CA LEU A 67 17.40 -11.85 1.19
C LEU A 67 17.70 -11.75 -0.31
N LEU A 68 16.80 -12.24 -1.16
CA LEU A 68 16.97 -12.18 -2.62
C LEU A 68 16.77 -10.76 -3.18
N CYS A 69 15.77 -10.02 -2.69
CA CYS A 69 15.42 -8.70 -3.21
C CYS A 69 16.27 -7.56 -2.63
N TYR A 70 16.64 -7.65 -1.35
CA TYR A 70 17.30 -6.58 -0.61
C TYR A 70 18.67 -6.97 -0.04
N GLY A 71 19.08 -8.24 -0.16
CA GLY A 71 20.34 -8.74 0.40
C GLY A 71 20.35 -8.88 1.93
N ARG A 72 19.25 -8.54 2.62
CA ARG A 72 19.13 -8.60 4.08
C ARG A 72 17.68 -8.68 4.52
N ARG A 73 17.47 -9.13 5.75
CA ARG A 73 16.17 -9.02 6.43
C ARG A 73 15.95 -7.59 6.94
N ILE A 74 14.78 -7.04 6.67
CA ILE A 74 14.29 -5.79 7.25
C ILE A 74 13.50 -6.18 8.50
N THR A 75 13.82 -5.55 9.65
CA THR A 75 13.13 -5.85 10.91
C THR A 75 11.79 -5.14 10.98
N ILE A 76 10.86 -5.66 11.77
CA ILE A 76 9.52 -5.04 11.96
C ILE A 76 9.64 -3.59 12.44
N PRO A 77 10.50 -3.23 13.42
CA PRO A 77 10.66 -1.84 13.85
C PRO A 77 11.22 -0.93 12.73
N GLU A 78 12.13 -1.44 11.90
CA GLU A 78 12.65 -0.69 10.75
C GLU A 78 11.55 -0.45 9.71
N LEU A 79 10.73 -1.47 9.45
CA LEU A 79 9.59 -1.38 8.54
C LEU A 79 8.55 -0.36 9.02
N GLU A 80 8.21 -0.40 10.30
CA GLU A 80 7.30 0.57 10.93
C GLU A 80 7.85 2.00 10.81
N ALA A 81 9.13 2.21 11.13
CA ALA A 81 9.77 3.50 10.99
C ALA A 81 9.72 4.01 9.54
N ARG A 82 10.00 3.15 8.55
CA ARG A 82 9.91 3.51 7.12
C ARG A 82 8.50 3.91 6.69
N ILE A 83 7.46 3.24 7.19
CA ILE A 83 6.07 3.59 6.89
C ILE A 83 5.69 4.92 7.54
N ASN A 84 6.17 5.21 8.74
CA ASN A 84 5.82 6.42 9.49
C ASN A 84 6.55 7.69 9.01
N VAL A 85 7.54 7.58 8.13
CA VAL A 85 8.24 8.76 7.54
C VAL A 85 7.33 9.58 6.62
N PHE A 86 6.27 8.99 6.06
CA PHE A 86 5.36 9.72 5.17
C PHE A 86 4.53 10.74 5.97
N SER A 87 4.80 12.03 5.77
CA SER A 87 4.02 13.15 6.28
C SER A 87 3.28 13.87 5.15
N PHE A 88 2.12 14.43 5.43
CA PHE A 88 1.39 15.26 4.48
C PHE A 88 2.22 16.53 4.19
N VAL A 89 2.53 16.75 2.91
CA VAL A 89 3.15 17.98 2.44
C VAL A 89 2.05 18.82 1.79
N SER A 90 1.65 19.90 2.46
CA SER A 90 0.74 20.89 1.87
C SER A 90 1.42 21.51 0.66
N PHE A 91 0.94 21.22 -0.55
CA PHE A 91 1.33 21.98 -1.73
C PHE A 91 0.84 23.42 -1.55
N SER A 92 1.78 24.34 -1.34
CA SER A 92 1.57 25.79 -1.26
C SER A 92 1.80 26.43 -2.62
#